data_AF-A0A4W0WZA6-F1
#
_entry.id   AF-A0A4W0WZA6-F1
#
_cell.length_a   1.000
_cell.length_b   1.000
_cell.length_c   1.000
_cell.angle_alpha   90.00
_cell.angle_beta   90.00
_cell.angle_gamma   90.00
#
_symmetry.space_group_name_H-M   'P 1'
#
loop_
_entity.id
_entity.type
_entity.pdbx_description
1 polymer ?
#
loop_
_entity_poly.entity_id
_entity_poly.type
_entity_poly.pdbx_seq_one_letter_code
_entity_poly.pdbx_strand_id
1 'polypeptide(L)'
;MQLAKYSIFLFVLCGTLIPVEIVARSLEKKQPRGSVARTVEGEAPAGDAAAAGAKPEHIKRDGGGIPEMPMDLHMMHAPCDMDTRGTQSYIFAFPNHCIWAFNNRYMSEGHFRIYKTYQLEGFFFGQYYERLKRYEFEPHSYDYNM
;
A
#
# COMPACT_ATOMS: atom_id res chain seq x y z
N MET A 1 3.25 -44.09 17.14
CA MET A 1 2.05 -43.90 16.29
C MET A 1 1.12 -42.76 16.73
N GLN A 2 1.02 -42.40 18.01
CA GLN A 2 0.12 -41.32 18.45
C GLN A 2 0.59 -39.91 18.04
N LEU A 3 1.90 -39.62 18.08
CA LEU A 3 2.48 -38.33 17.64
C LEU A 3 2.13 -37.96 16.18
N ALA A 4 2.17 -38.93 15.27
CA ALA A 4 1.77 -38.72 13.88
C ALA A 4 0.28 -38.36 13.75
N LYS A 5 -0.59 -39.01 14.55
CA LYS A 5 -2.03 -38.70 14.57
C LYS A 5 -2.27 -37.28 15.09
N TYR A 6 -1.62 -36.86 16.18
CA TYR A 6 -1.75 -35.50 16.70
C TYR A 6 -1.21 -34.44 15.73
N SER A 7 -0.11 -34.71 15.03
CA SER A 7 0.42 -33.80 14.02
C SER A 7 -0.55 -33.63 12.84
N ILE A 8 -1.15 -34.72 12.35
CA ILE A 8 -2.16 -34.66 11.28
C ILE A 8 -3.39 -33.87 11.74
N PHE A 9 -3.89 -34.13 12.96
CA PHE A 9 -5.01 -33.37 13.53
C PHE A 9 -4.70 -31.88 13.63
N LEU A 10 -3.49 -31.51 14.03
CA LEU A 10 -3.07 -30.11 14.15
C LEU A 10 -2.96 -29.43 12.77
N PHE A 11 -2.43 -30.12 11.76
CA PHE A 11 -2.41 -29.60 10.38
C PHE A 11 -3.82 -29.43 9.80
N VAL A 12 -4.74 -30.35 10.07
CA VAL A 12 -6.14 -30.24 9.63
C VAL A 12 -6.85 -29.09 10.35
N LEU A 13 -6.64 -28.94 11.66
CA LEU A 13 -7.17 -27.80 12.44
C LEU A 13 -6.62 -26.47 11.94
N CYS A 14 -5.32 -26.31 11.79
CA CYS A 14 -4.74 -25.07 11.27
C CYS A 14 -5.15 -24.81 9.81
N GLY A 15 -5.19 -25.85 8.97
CA GLY A 15 -5.59 -25.75 7.57
C GLY A 15 -7.06 -25.36 7.38
N THR A 16 -7.93 -25.63 8.36
CA THR A 16 -9.35 -25.25 8.32
C THR A 16 -9.65 -23.96 9.05
N LEU A 17 -8.97 -23.69 10.18
CA LEU A 17 -9.17 -22.48 10.96
C LEU A 17 -8.61 -21.23 10.29
N ILE A 18 -7.45 -21.32 9.62
CA ILE A 18 -6.82 -20.16 8.96
C ILE A 18 -7.72 -19.60 7.84
N PRO A 19 -8.28 -20.41 6.91
CA PRO A 19 -9.23 -19.91 5.92
C PRO A 19 -10.50 -19.33 6.54
N VAL A 20 -11.03 -19.93 7.61
CA VAL A 20 -12.25 -19.45 8.28
C VAL A 20 -12.03 -18.07 8.90
N GLU A 21 -10.90 -17.84 9.57
CA GLU A 21 -10.57 -16.52 10.10
C GLU A 21 -10.40 -15.46 9.00
N ILE A 22 -9.77 -15.84 7.87
CA ILE A 22 -9.60 -14.94 6.72
C ILE A 22 -10.97 -14.57 6.12
N VAL A 23 -11.88 -15.54 6.00
CA VAL A 23 -13.26 -15.31 5.50
C VAL A 23 -14.05 -14.45 6.49
N ALA A 24 -13.98 -14.73 7.80
CA ALA A 24 -14.67 -13.94 8.82
C ALA A 24 -14.24 -12.47 8.82
N ARG A 25 -12.91 -12.22 8.79
CA ARG A 25 -12.37 -10.84 8.68
C ARG A 25 -12.72 -10.15 7.37
N SER A 26 -12.86 -10.92 6.29
CA SER A 26 -13.28 -10.38 4.99
C SER A 26 -14.78 -10.01 4.96
N LEU A 27 -15.62 -10.68 5.76
CA LEU A 27 -17.04 -10.36 5.89
C LEU A 27 -17.28 -9.12 6.74
N GLU A 28 -16.57 -8.94 7.85
CA GLU A 28 -16.66 -7.70 8.66
C GLU A 28 -16.28 -6.46 7.86
N LYS A 29 -15.29 -6.57 6.98
CA LYS A 29 -14.85 -5.46 6.13
C LYS A 29 -15.83 -5.12 5.00
N LYS A 30 -16.83 -5.98 4.77
CA LYS A 30 -17.89 -5.76 3.76
C LYS A 30 -19.12 -5.04 4.33
N GLN A 31 -19.10 -4.62 5.60
CA GLN A 31 -20.15 -3.77 6.15
C GLN A 31 -20.12 -2.40 5.45
N PRO A 32 -21.19 -2.04 4.71
CA PRO A 32 -21.13 -1.04 3.68
C PRO A 32 -21.23 0.37 4.28
N ARG A 33 -20.15 1.15 4.17
CA ARG A 33 -20.26 2.61 4.12
C ARG A 33 -21.07 2.96 2.86
N GLY A 34 -22.37 3.19 3.03
CA GLY A 34 -23.26 3.67 1.97
C GLY A 34 -24.23 2.60 1.49
N SER A 35 -25.40 2.56 2.11
CA SER A 35 -26.63 2.02 1.55
C SER A 35 -26.99 2.75 0.26
N VAL A 36 -26.42 2.33 -0.88
CA VAL A 36 -27.04 2.57 -2.18
C VAL A 36 -27.81 1.29 -2.48
N ALA A 37 -29.10 1.33 -2.18
CA ALA A 37 -30.07 0.33 -2.62
C ALA A 37 -30.00 0.23 -4.15
N ARG A 38 -29.26 -0.77 -4.64
CA ARG A 38 -29.28 -1.18 -6.04
C ARG A 38 -30.22 -2.37 -6.12
N THR A 39 -31.51 -2.10 -6.04
CA THR A 39 -32.55 -2.99 -6.56
C THR A 39 -32.38 -3.04 -8.08
N VAL A 40 -31.74 -4.08 -8.58
CA VAL A 40 -31.85 -4.49 -10.00
C VAL A 40 -31.99 -6.00 -10.00
N GLU A 41 -33.21 -6.46 -9.72
CA GLU A 41 -33.74 -7.60 -10.46
C GLU A 41 -34.18 -7.05 -11.81
N GLY A 42 -33.64 -7.59 -12.90
CA GLY A 42 -34.01 -7.13 -14.23
C GLY A 42 -32.94 -7.46 -15.25
N GLU A 43 -33.14 -8.60 -15.92
CA GLU A 43 -32.95 -8.80 -17.36
C GLU A 43 -32.25 -7.65 -18.10
N ALA A 44 -31.12 -7.94 -18.75
CA ALA A 44 -30.51 -7.00 -19.68
C ALA A 44 -31.47 -6.68 -20.83
N PRO A 45 -31.59 -5.40 -21.24
CA PRO A 45 -31.73 -5.12 -22.65
C PRO A 45 -30.65 -4.15 -23.14
N ALA A 46 -30.18 -4.45 -24.34
CA ALA A 46 -29.39 -3.55 -25.16
C ALA A 46 -30.11 -2.21 -25.36
N GLY A 47 -29.36 -1.12 -25.33
CA GLY A 47 -29.90 0.21 -25.57
C GLY A 47 -28.85 1.28 -25.33
N ASP A 48 -28.12 1.61 -26.40
CA ASP A 48 -27.27 2.79 -26.51
C ASP A 48 -28.04 4.06 -26.11
N ALA A 49 -27.66 4.68 -25.00
CA ALA A 49 -27.92 6.07 -24.72
C ALA A 49 -26.87 6.58 -23.73
N ALA A 50 -25.90 7.31 -24.27
CA ALA A 50 -24.82 7.95 -23.56
C ALA A 50 -25.32 8.64 -22.27
N ALA A 51 -24.72 8.30 -21.13
CA ALA A 51 -24.84 9.09 -19.90
C ALA A 51 -24.09 10.42 -20.06
N ALA A 52 -24.61 11.29 -20.93
CA ALA A 52 -24.24 12.68 -21.03
C ALA A 52 -24.78 13.42 -19.80
N GLY A 53 -23.91 13.75 -18.84
CA GLY A 53 -24.22 14.78 -17.84
C GLY A 53 -24.14 14.38 -16.35
N ALA A 54 -23.64 13.21 -15.98
CA ALA A 54 -23.36 12.93 -14.58
C ALA A 54 -22.23 13.85 -14.09
N LYS A 55 -22.56 14.90 -13.32
CA LYS A 55 -21.55 15.75 -12.65
C LYS A 55 -20.71 14.85 -11.75
N PRO A 56 -19.37 14.91 -11.82
CA PRO A 56 -18.53 14.14 -10.92
C PRO A 56 -18.82 14.58 -9.47
N GLU A 57 -19.26 13.65 -8.63
CA GLU A 57 -19.42 13.89 -7.19
C GLU A 57 -18.04 13.77 -6.50
N HIS A 58 -17.67 14.80 -5.73
CA HIS A 58 -16.43 14.76 -4.96
C HIS A 58 -16.58 13.84 -3.75
N ILE A 59 -15.89 12.70 -3.77
CA ILE A 59 -15.81 11.79 -2.63
C ILE A 59 -14.99 12.46 -1.52
N LYS A 60 -15.68 12.97 -0.48
CA LYS A 60 -15.01 13.45 0.73
C LYS A 60 -14.35 12.28 1.44
N ARG A 61 -13.02 12.27 1.47
CA ARG A 61 -12.25 11.32 2.27
C ARG A 61 -12.07 11.90 3.65
N ASP A 62 -12.48 11.14 4.66
CA ASP A 62 -12.22 11.50 6.05
C ASP A 62 -10.70 11.53 6.29
N GLY A 63 -10.24 12.58 6.97
CA GLY A 63 -8.84 12.79 7.28
C GLY A 63 -8.41 11.77 8.33
N GLY A 64 -8.06 10.56 7.91
CA GLY A 64 -7.58 9.52 8.81
C GLY A 64 -6.44 10.07 9.69
N GLY A 65 -6.51 9.78 11.00
CA GLY A 65 -5.56 10.30 11.98
C GLY A 65 -4.11 9.95 11.62
N ILE A 66 -3.24 10.96 11.62
CA ILE A 66 -1.80 10.78 11.48
C ILE A 66 -1.28 10.39 12.87
N PRO A 67 -0.54 9.29 13.01
CA PRO A 67 -0.01 8.88 14.29
C PRO A 67 1.10 9.85 14.70
N GLU A 68 1.22 10.07 16.01
CA GLU A 68 2.30 10.88 16.55
C GLU A 68 3.64 10.16 16.32
N MET A 69 4.57 10.84 15.65
CA MET A 69 5.93 10.35 15.49
C MET A 69 6.78 10.77 16.68
N PRO A 70 7.65 9.91 17.22
CA PRO A 70 8.46 10.21 18.39
C PRO A 70 9.71 11.05 18.03
N MET A 71 9.54 12.08 17.20
CA MET A 71 10.61 12.86 16.59
C MET A 71 10.23 14.34 16.53
N ASP A 72 11.23 15.22 16.50
CA ASP A 72 10.99 16.66 16.38
C ASP A 72 10.49 17.05 14.98
N LEU A 73 9.97 18.28 14.85
CA LEU A 73 9.45 18.78 13.58
C LEU A 73 10.48 18.73 12.45
N HIS A 74 11.74 19.01 12.79
CA HIS A 74 12.84 19.02 11.83
C HIS A 74 13.12 17.61 11.29
N MET A 75 13.24 16.62 12.17
CA MET A 75 13.50 15.23 11.81
C MET A 75 12.32 14.60 11.05
N MET A 76 11.07 14.96 11.40
CA MET A 76 9.89 14.48 10.67
C MET A 76 9.90 14.89 9.18
N HIS A 77 10.53 16.02 8.84
CA HIS A 77 10.65 16.53 7.47
C HIS A 77 12.05 16.33 6.87
N ALA A 78 12.93 15.58 7.55
CA ALA A 78 14.24 15.26 7.02
C ALA A 78 14.11 14.28 5.84
N PRO A 79 14.94 14.41 4.80
CA PRO A 79 14.84 13.60 3.59
C PRO A 79 15.02 12.10 3.89
N CYS A 80 14.31 11.26 3.14
CA CYS A 80 14.34 9.81 3.31
C CYS A 80 14.17 9.07 1.97
N ASP A 81 15.22 8.43 1.46
CA ASP A 81 15.21 7.74 0.15
C ASP A 81 14.62 6.31 0.25
N MET A 82 13.35 6.22 0.62
CA MET A 82 12.63 4.94 0.79
C MET A 82 12.20 4.29 -0.53
N ASP A 83 12.44 4.94 -1.66
CA ASP A 83 12.00 4.45 -2.97
C ASP A 83 13.05 3.55 -3.64
N THR A 84 14.29 3.56 -3.16
CA THR A 84 15.35 2.79 -3.79
C THR A 84 15.07 1.28 -3.68
N ARG A 85 15.26 0.55 -4.79
CA ARG A 85 15.11 -0.91 -4.81
C ARG A 85 16.01 -1.56 -3.77
N GLY A 86 15.46 -2.53 -3.03
CA GLY A 86 16.21 -3.26 -2.02
C GLY A 86 16.37 -2.53 -0.69
N THR A 87 15.54 -1.52 -0.37
CA THR A 87 15.58 -0.78 0.91
C THR A 87 15.78 -1.70 2.12
N GLN A 88 15.14 -2.87 2.11
CA GLN A 88 15.26 -3.88 3.17
C GLN A 88 16.72 -4.32 3.46
N SER A 89 17.62 -4.34 2.47
CA SER A 89 19.00 -4.78 2.64
C SER A 89 19.95 -3.71 3.17
N TYR A 90 19.56 -2.44 3.19
CA TYR A 90 20.41 -1.33 3.67
C TYR A 90 19.67 -0.32 4.53
N ILE A 91 18.43 -0.62 4.96
CA ILE A 91 17.64 0.25 5.84
C ILE A 91 18.38 0.60 7.14
N PHE A 92 19.22 -0.31 7.64
CA PHE A 92 20.03 -0.09 8.84
C PHE A 92 21.04 1.06 8.69
N ALA A 93 21.37 1.46 7.47
CA ALA A 93 22.28 2.57 7.18
C ALA A 93 21.54 3.91 7.04
N PHE A 94 20.21 3.92 7.11
CA PHE A 94 19.42 5.14 6.98
C PHE A 94 19.38 5.92 8.30
N PRO A 95 19.09 7.22 8.27
CA PRO A 95 18.81 8.00 9.48
C PRO A 95 17.69 7.38 10.33
N ASN A 96 17.70 7.67 11.63
CA ASN A 96 16.80 7.03 12.61
C ASN A 96 15.30 7.19 12.26
N HIS A 97 14.89 8.32 11.68
CA HIS A 97 13.50 8.57 11.31
C HIS A 97 13.02 7.67 10.18
N CYS A 98 13.90 7.44 9.22
CA CYS A 98 13.66 6.47 8.16
C CYS A 98 13.54 5.06 8.72
N ILE A 99 14.49 4.63 9.57
CA ILE A 99 14.44 3.30 10.19
C ILE A 99 13.13 3.11 10.94
N TRP A 100 12.71 4.12 11.72
CA TRP A 100 11.44 4.11 12.44
C TRP A 100 10.25 3.94 11.49
N ALA A 101 10.17 4.76 10.43
CA ALA A 101 9.07 4.68 9.47
C ALA A 101 9.03 3.33 8.74
N PHE A 102 10.18 2.77 8.37
CA PHE A 102 10.27 1.47 7.73
C PHE A 102 9.80 0.34 8.67
N ASN A 103 10.27 0.32 9.92
CA ASN A 103 9.94 -0.75 10.87
C ASN A 103 8.47 -0.72 11.28
N ASN A 104 7.87 0.48 11.38
CA ASN A 104 6.52 0.67 11.86
C ASN A 104 5.45 0.69 10.75
N ARG A 105 5.85 0.52 9.48
CA ARG A 105 5.00 0.72 8.28
C ARG A 105 3.69 -0.06 8.25
N TYR A 106 3.57 -1.18 8.96
CA TYR A 106 2.37 -2.02 8.97
C TYR A 106 1.63 -2.03 10.32
N MET A 107 1.95 -1.13 11.25
CA MET A 107 1.27 -1.08 12.55
C MET A 107 -0.16 -0.55 12.46
N SER A 108 -0.39 0.48 11.64
CA SER A 108 -1.72 1.04 11.39
C SER A 108 -1.76 1.73 10.03
N GLU A 109 -2.96 2.06 9.53
CA GLU A 109 -3.12 2.83 8.30
C GLU A 109 -2.34 4.15 8.35
N GLY A 110 -2.32 4.81 9.51
CA GLY A 110 -1.57 6.03 9.74
C GLY A 110 -0.05 5.86 9.56
N HIS A 111 0.53 4.78 10.09
CA HIS A 111 1.96 4.49 9.92
C HIS A 111 2.29 4.11 8.48
N PHE A 112 1.37 3.39 7.80
CA PHE A 112 1.53 3.07 6.39
C PHE A 112 1.52 4.32 5.52
N ARG A 113 0.66 5.30 5.84
CA ARG A 113 0.65 6.61 5.17
C ARG A 113 1.99 7.33 5.33
N ILE A 114 2.56 7.39 6.53
CA ILE A 114 3.90 7.99 6.75
C ILE A 114 4.97 7.30 5.90
N TYR A 115 5.02 5.96 5.95
CA TYR A 115 5.96 5.19 5.13
C TYR A 115 5.79 5.49 3.62
N LYS A 116 4.54 5.59 3.15
CA LYS A 116 4.23 5.94 1.76
C LYS A 116 4.56 7.39 1.42
N THR A 117 4.42 8.33 2.36
CA THR A 117 4.86 9.71 2.18
C THR A 117 6.37 9.75 1.95
N TYR A 118 7.18 9.09 2.80
CA TYR A 118 8.63 9.01 2.58
C TYR A 118 9.00 8.29 1.28
N GLN A 119 8.26 7.25 0.89
CA GLN A 119 8.48 6.60 -0.42
C GLN A 119 8.19 7.55 -1.57
N LEU A 120 7.10 8.33 -1.51
CA LEU A 120 6.77 9.32 -2.55
C LEU A 120 7.79 10.46 -2.57
N GLU A 121 8.21 10.96 -1.42
CA GLU A 121 9.25 12.00 -1.32
C GLU A 121 10.58 11.50 -1.89
N GLY A 122 10.98 10.27 -1.57
CA GLY A 122 12.13 9.60 -2.18
C GLY A 122 11.99 9.44 -3.69
N PHE A 123 10.78 9.12 -4.18
CA PHE A 123 10.51 9.01 -5.63
C PHE A 123 10.48 10.37 -6.34
N PHE A 124 10.16 11.49 -5.69
CA PHE A 124 10.13 12.79 -6.37
C PHE A 124 11.42 13.59 -6.22
N PHE A 125 12.11 13.42 -5.09
CA PHE A 125 13.26 14.24 -4.71
C PHE A 125 14.53 13.43 -4.45
N GLY A 126 14.44 12.10 -4.46
CA GLY A 126 15.58 11.22 -4.22
C GLY A 126 16.46 11.00 -5.46
N GLN A 127 17.57 10.30 -5.23
CA GLN A 127 18.55 10.02 -6.29
C GLN A 127 17.98 9.13 -7.40
N TYR A 128 17.01 8.29 -7.05
CA TYR A 128 16.37 7.39 -8.02
C TYR A 128 15.62 8.15 -9.11
N TYR A 129 14.93 9.24 -8.74
CA TYR A 129 14.26 10.10 -9.71
C TYR A 129 15.21 10.88 -10.59
N GLU A 130 16.28 11.44 -10.02
CA GLU A 130 17.31 12.07 -10.85
C GLU A 130 17.92 11.08 -11.83
N ARG A 131 18.14 9.84 -11.40
CA ARG A 131 18.66 8.77 -12.25
C ARG A 131 17.67 8.42 -13.36
N LEU A 132 16.39 8.20 -13.04
CA LEU A 132 15.36 7.95 -14.05
C LEU A 132 15.23 9.11 -15.03
N LYS A 133 15.26 10.35 -14.54
CA LYS A 133 15.24 11.55 -15.37
C LYS A 133 16.45 11.61 -16.32
N ARG A 134 17.67 11.30 -15.86
CA ARG A 134 18.84 11.19 -16.76
C ARG A 134 18.66 10.07 -17.77
N TYR A 135 18.14 8.91 -17.35
CA TYR A 135 17.80 7.82 -18.25
C TYR A 135 16.70 8.16 -19.27
N GLU A 136 15.80 9.09 -18.99
CA GLU A 136 14.72 9.44 -19.92
C GLU A 136 15.09 10.59 -20.85
N PHE A 137 15.85 11.57 -20.37
CA PHE A 137 16.09 12.83 -21.09
C PHE A 137 17.50 12.95 -21.68
N GLU A 138 18.50 12.24 -21.15
CA GLU A 138 19.86 12.34 -21.65
C GLU A 138 20.01 11.47 -22.92
N PRO A 139 20.56 11.99 -24.02
CA PRO A 139 20.74 11.20 -25.24
C PRO A 139 21.72 10.07 -24.95
N HIS A 140 21.20 8.84 -24.89
CA HIS A 140 22.02 7.64 -24.82
C HIS A 140 22.73 7.46 -26.15
N SER A 141 23.97 7.94 -26.26
CA SER A 141 24.89 7.34 -27.21
C SER A 141 25.15 5.92 -26.72
N TYR A 142 24.33 4.96 -27.15
CA TYR A 142 24.79 3.58 -27.18
C TYR A 142 25.91 3.56 -28.20
N ASP A 143 27.14 3.76 -27.72
CA ASP A 143 28.32 3.70 -28.56
C ASP A 143 28.52 2.23 -28.92
N TYR A 144 27.89 1.79 -30.00
CA TYR A 144 28.09 0.47 -30.59
C TYR A 144 29.37 0.40 -31.45
N ASN A 145 30.24 1.41 -31.38
CA ASN A 145 31.49 1.51 -32.14
C ASN A 145 32.73 1.57 -31.22
N MET A 146 32.95 0.53 -30.42
CA MET A 146 34.30 0.15 -29.97
C MET A 146 34.72 -1.15 -30.64
#